data_AF-Q6FVR6-F1
#
_entry.id   AF-Q6FVR6-F1
#
_cell.length_a   1.000
_cell.length_b   1.000
_cell.length_c   1.000
_cell.angle_alpha   90.00
_cell.angle_beta   90.00
_cell.angle_gamma   90.00
#
_symmetry.space_group_name_H-M   'P 1'
#
loop_
_entity.id
_entity.type
_entity.pdbx_description
1 polymer ?
#
loop_
_entity_poly.entity_id
_entity_poly.type
_entity_poly.pdbx_seq_one_letter_code
_entity_poly.pdbx_strand_id
1 'polypeptide(L)'
;MSAFVTCGATVPFPALVEAVLAPEFVGCLSREGYRVLCVQFGRGYDFEAQFTSVTCTRMPLESAEVSELRQLVRDERVTVMGYKVQDVVVLGFAYSNNILQIIDRYGDVVISHAGTGSILDSLRLNKKLIVVVNHTLMDNHQKQIAEKFQNLGHILATNPTAIELCDAMKRLKHEDLIPLSSETNTEFMERLKSIAYS
;
A
#
# COMPACT_ATOMS: atom_id res chain seq x y z
N MET A 1 5.07 -13.80 3.18
CA MET A 1 4.11 -12.88 2.52
C MET A 1 4.64 -11.46 2.63
N SER A 2 4.22 -10.62 1.70
CA SER A 2 4.65 -9.25 1.48
C SER A 2 3.43 -8.32 1.38
N ALA A 3 3.54 -7.15 1.98
CA ALA A 3 2.52 -6.12 1.90
C ALA A 3 3.11 -4.91 1.16
N PHE A 4 2.39 -4.41 0.17
CA PHE A 4 2.76 -3.22 -0.59
C PHE A 4 1.85 -2.06 -0.22
N VAL A 5 2.42 -0.90 0.11
CA VAL A 5 1.69 0.31 0.47
C VAL A 5 2.00 1.39 -0.56
N THR A 6 0.97 2.08 -1.05
CA THR A 6 1.14 3.19 -2.00
C THR A 6 0.29 4.39 -1.66
N CYS A 7 0.98 5.52 -1.44
CA CYS A 7 0.39 6.80 -1.07
C CYS A 7 0.09 7.70 -2.28
N GLY A 8 0.21 7.17 -3.51
CA GLY A 8 -0.01 7.96 -4.73
C GLY A 8 1.13 8.91 -5.06
N ALA A 9 1.05 9.51 -6.26
CA ALA A 9 2.10 10.37 -6.80
C ALA A 9 1.97 11.84 -6.37
N THR A 10 0.72 12.31 -6.23
CA THR A 10 0.38 13.74 -6.29
C THR A 10 0.17 14.38 -4.94
N VAL A 11 -0.29 13.62 -3.94
CA VAL A 11 -0.63 14.19 -2.64
C VAL A 11 0.08 13.41 -1.53
N PRO A 12 0.95 14.06 -0.75
CA PRO A 12 1.54 13.43 0.41
C PRO A 12 0.43 12.95 1.35
N PHE A 13 0.52 11.71 1.83
CA PHE A 13 -0.40 11.20 2.83
C PHE A 13 0.37 10.72 4.07
N PRO A 14 0.89 11.66 4.89
CA PRO A 14 1.72 11.34 6.05
C PRO A 14 1.01 10.40 7.01
N ALA A 15 -0.29 10.60 7.24
CA ALA A 15 -1.09 9.78 8.15
C ALA A 15 -1.08 8.29 7.77
N LEU A 16 -1.13 7.96 6.46
CA LEU A 16 -1.02 6.56 6.04
C LEU A 16 0.38 6.02 6.28
N VAL A 17 1.41 6.77 5.92
CA VAL A 17 2.81 6.35 6.12
C VAL A 17 3.09 6.13 7.60
N GLU A 18 2.69 7.06 8.47
CA GLU A 18 2.80 6.94 9.92
C GLU A 18 2.05 5.72 10.43
N ALA A 19 0.82 5.48 9.97
CA ALA A 19 0.02 4.35 10.41
C ALA A 19 0.63 3.00 9.99
N VAL A 20 1.24 2.90 8.80
CA VAL A 20 1.89 1.64 8.35
C VAL A 20 3.29 1.46 8.92
N LEU A 21 3.93 2.53 9.40
CA LEU A 21 5.21 2.45 10.09
C LEU A 21 5.06 2.30 11.60
N ALA A 22 3.85 2.51 12.14
CA ALA A 22 3.55 2.39 13.55
C ALA A 22 3.94 0.99 14.08
N PRO A 23 4.60 0.89 15.25
CA PRO A 23 5.02 -0.39 15.83
C PRO A 23 3.87 -1.39 15.99
N GLU A 24 2.65 -0.91 16.27
CA GLU A 24 1.45 -1.71 16.40
C GLU A 24 1.09 -2.40 15.08
N PHE A 25 1.20 -1.69 13.96
CA PHE A 25 0.90 -2.25 12.65
C PHE A 25 2.02 -3.18 12.17
N VAL A 26 3.30 -2.80 12.35
CA VAL A 26 4.42 -3.67 11.98
C VAL A 26 4.42 -4.96 12.81
N GLY A 27 4.12 -4.87 14.11
CA GLY A 27 3.91 -6.03 14.97
C GLY A 27 2.67 -6.84 14.60
N CYS A 28 1.65 -6.22 14.01
CA CYS A 28 0.51 -6.93 13.42
C CYS A 28 0.93 -7.73 12.19
N LEU A 29 1.66 -7.11 11.25
CA LEU A 29 2.20 -7.78 10.06
C LEU A 29 3.05 -9.00 10.44
N SER A 30 3.94 -8.84 11.42
CA SER A 30 4.75 -9.95 11.96
C SER A 30 3.89 -11.13 12.42
N ARG A 31 2.90 -10.89 13.28
CA ARG A 31 1.97 -11.92 13.77
C ARG A 31 1.16 -12.57 12.65
N GLU A 32 0.77 -11.78 11.65
CA GLU A 32 0.01 -12.29 10.51
C GLU A 32 0.86 -13.04 9.47
N GLY A 33 2.18 -13.12 9.64
CA GLY A 33 3.07 -13.87 8.75
C GLY A 33 3.61 -13.06 7.56
N TYR A 34 3.39 -11.74 7.58
CA TYR A 34 4.03 -10.82 6.65
C TYR A 34 5.45 -10.54 7.16
N ARG A 35 6.41 -10.59 6.25
CA ARG A 35 7.85 -10.43 6.56
C ARG A 35 8.48 -9.30 5.78
N VAL A 36 7.80 -8.81 4.74
CA VAL A 36 8.25 -7.67 3.95
C VAL A 36 7.10 -6.66 3.87
N LEU A 37 7.38 -5.41 4.23
CA LEU A 37 6.49 -4.27 4.04
C LEU A 37 7.18 -3.32 3.07
N CYS A 38 6.64 -3.15 1.88
CA CYS A 38 7.19 -2.24 0.87
C CYS A 38 6.31 -1.00 0.77
N VAL A 39 6.86 0.18 1.06
CA VAL A 39 6.14 1.45 1.12
C VAL A 39 6.65 2.38 0.02
N GLN A 40 5.74 2.71 -0.89
CA GLN A 40 5.92 3.76 -1.87
C GLN A 40 5.42 5.10 -1.31
N PHE A 41 6.28 6.10 -1.31
CA PHE A 41 5.94 7.46 -0.88
C PHE A 41 6.10 8.49 -2.02
N GLY A 42 5.34 9.57 -1.91
CA GLY A 42 5.37 10.69 -2.85
C GLY A 42 6.68 11.49 -2.77
N ARG A 43 6.92 12.34 -3.78
CA ARG A 43 8.12 13.20 -3.80
C ARG A 43 8.09 14.18 -2.63
N GLY A 44 9.26 14.45 -2.04
CA GLY A 44 9.41 15.39 -0.93
C GLY A 44 9.00 14.85 0.43
N TYR A 45 8.64 13.56 0.52
CA TYR A 45 8.40 12.90 1.80
C TYR A 45 9.72 12.35 2.36
N ASP A 46 10.12 12.81 3.55
CA ASP A 46 11.31 12.34 4.25
C ASP A 46 11.01 11.03 4.98
N PHE A 47 11.04 9.93 4.21
CA PHE A 47 10.75 8.60 4.74
C PHE A 47 11.76 8.17 5.80
N GLU A 48 13.04 8.55 5.66
CA GLU A 48 14.08 8.22 6.64
C GLU A 48 13.79 8.88 7.99
N ALA A 49 13.50 10.19 7.99
CA ALA A 49 13.17 10.90 9.21
C ALA A 49 11.93 10.32 9.88
N GLN A 50 10.87 10.04 9.12
CA GLN A 50 9.65 9.49 9.70
C GLN A 50 9.86 8.06 10.21
N PHE A 51 10.52 7.21 9.43
CA PHE A 51 10.81 5.85 9.83
C PHE A 51 11.66 5.82 11.11
N THR A 52 12.72 6.64 11.15
CA THR A 52 13.60 6.74 12.32
C THR A 52 12.86 7.27 13.55
N SER A 53 11.99 8.26 13.35
CA SER A 53 11.14 8.84 14.40
C SER A 53 10.20 7.79 15.00
N VAL A 54 9.53 7.01 14.14
CA VAL A 54 8.48 6.07 14.57
C VAL A 54 9.07 4.77 15.13
N THR A 55 10.15 4.25 14.53
CA THR A 55 10.69 2.93 14.88
C THR A 55 11.89 2.98 15.81
N CYS A 56 12.41 4.18 16.12
CA CYS A 56 13.70 4.40 16.79
C CYS A 56 14.90 3.70 16.13
N THR A 57 14.73 3.15 14.93
CA THR A 57 15.75 2.39 14.21
C THR A 57 16.49 3.33 13.28
N ARG A 58 17.79 3.52 13.52
CA ARG A 58 18.64 4.47 12.78
C ARG A 58 19.52 3.82 11.72
N MET A 59 19.70 2.50 11.76
CA MET A 59 20.59 1.83 10.82
C MET A 59 19.77 1.25 9.66
N PRO A 60 19.98 1.75 8.43
CA PRO A 60 19.41 1.11 7.26
C PRO A 60 19.98 -0.31 7.12
N LEU A 61 19.12 -1.23 6.74
CA LEU A 61 19.44 -2.61 6.41
C LEU A 61 19.86 -2.68 4.95
N GLU A 62 21.05 -3.18 4.67
CA GLU A 62 21.42 -3.68 3.34
C GLU A 62 21.06 -5.16 3.28
N SER A 63 19.95 -5.49 2.62
CA SER A 63 19.48 -6.87 2.43
C SER A 63 19.24 -7.21 0.96
N ALA A 64 18.99 -8.49 0.69
CA ALA A 64 18.65 -8.97 -0.65
C ALA A 64 17.39 -8.27 -1.19
N GLU A 65 16.40 -8.04 -0.33
CA GLU A 65 15.15 -7.36 -0.69
C GLU A 65 15.38 -5.89 -1.08
N VAL A 66 16.30 -5.18 -0.42
CA VAL A 66 16.66 -3.80 -0.80
C VAL A 66 17.33 -3.77 -2.17
N SER A 67 18.26 -4.70 -2.40
CA SER A 67 18.95 -4.82 -3.68
C SER A 67 17.99 -5.19 -4.83
N GLU A 68 17.07 -6.11 -4.57
CA GLU A 68 16.03 -6.51 -5.52
C GLU A 68 15.07 -5.35 -5.82
N LEU A 69 14.62 -4.61 -4.80
CA LEU A 69 13.76 -3.44 -4.99
C LEU A 69 14.47 -2.36 -5.82
N ARG A 70 15.76 -2.09 -5.57
CA ARG A 70 16.55 -1.16 -6.41
C ARG A 70 16.57 -1.60 -7.87
N GLN A 71 16.73 -2.89 -8.15
CA GLN A 71 16.70 -3.42 -9.52
C GLN A 71 15.32 -3.30 -10.16
N LEU A 72 14.24 -3.54 -9.41
CA LEU A 72 12.86 -3.44 -9.90
C LEU A 72 12.46 -2.00 -10.22
N VAL A 73 12.92 -1.05 -9.41
CA VAL A 73 12.63 0.38 -9.62
C VAL A 73 13.21 0.87 -10.95
N ARG A 74 14.37 0.34 -11.39
CA ARG A 74 15.09 0.70 -12.64
C ARG A 74 15.35 2.20 -12.81
N ASP A 75 15.45 2.94 -11.72
CA ASP A 75 15.83 4.36 -11.72
C ASP A 75 16.76 4.61 -10.53
N GLU A 76 18.04 4.85 -10.82
CA GLU A 76 19.08 5.08 -9.80
C GLU A 76 18.86 6.39 -9.02
N ARG A 77 18.03 7.29 -9.52
CA ARG A 77 17.69 8.55 -8.83
C ARG A 77 16.63 8.35 -7.75
N VAL A 78 15.95 7.20 -7.76
CA VAL A 78 14.94 6.89 -6.74
C VAL A 78 15.66 6.34 -5.52
N THR A 79 15.54 7.05 -4.41
CA THR A 79 16.04 6.59 -3.13
C THR A 79 15.27 5.33 -2.72
N VAL A 80 16.03 4.26 -2.46
CA VAL A 80 15.52 3.00 -1.89
C VAL A 80 16.21 2.75 -0.58
N MET A 81 15.41 2.52 0.45
CA MET A 81 15.84 2.29 1.81
C MET A 81 15.22 1.01 2.33
N GLY A 82 15.95 0.34 3.21
CA GLY A 82 15.44 -0.81 3.94
C GLY A 82 15.77 -0.68 5.40
N TYR A 83 14.89 -1.19 6.24
CA TYR A 83 15.08 -1.25 7.68
C TYR A 83 14.50 -2.56 8.19
N LYS A 84 14.98 -3.00 9.35
CA LYS A 84 14.43 -4.18 10.01
C LYS A 84 13.78 -3.79 11.32
N VAL A 85 12.52 -4.13 11.47
CA VAL A 85 11.76 -3.97 12.70
C VAL A 85 11.28 -5.36 13.11
N GLN A 86 11.81 -5.86 14.22
CA GLN A 86 11.59 -7.26 14.65
C GLN A 86 12.01 -8.25 13.55
N ASP A 87 11.08 -9.02 13.00
CA ASP A 87 11.25 -9.96 11.90
C ASP A 87 10.66 -9.46 10.57
N VAL A 88 10.23 -8.19 10.51
CA VAL A 88 9.70 -7.55 9.30
C VAL A 88 10.76 -6.63 8.68
N VAL A 89 11.02 -6.83 7.39
CA VAL A 89 11.83 -5.93 6.57
C VAL A 89 10.91 -4.86 6.00
N VAL A 90 11.15 -3.61 6.40
CA VAL A 90 10.42 -2.45 5.88
C VAL A 90 11.27 -1.78 4.80
N LEU A 91 10.77 -1.77 3.58
CA LEU A 91 11.38 -1.15 2.42
C LEU A 91 10.64 0.16 2.13
N GLY A 92 11.38 1.23 1.89
CA GLY A 92 10.84 2.52 1.46
C GLY A 92 11.43 2.92 0.13
N PHE A 93 10.60 3.37 -0.82
CA PHE A 93 11.10 3.97 -2.06
C PHE A 93 10.20 5.12 -2.53
N ALA A 94 10.82 6.10 -3.18
CA ALA A 94 10.07 7.20 -3.79
C ALA A 94 9.32 6.73 -5.05
N TYR A 95 8.32 7.51 -5.48
CA TYR A 95 7.50 7.20 -6.66
C TYR A 95 8.32 6.73 -7.88
N SER A 96 7.93 5.57 -8.44
CA SER A 96 8.52 4.98 -9.65
C SER A 96 7.44 4.63 -10.67
N ASN A 97 7.82 4.67 -11.95
CA ASN A 97 6.96 4.27 -13.07
C ASN A 97 6.81 2.73 -13.19
N ASN A 98 7.69 1.94 -12.55
CA ASN A 98 7.67 0.48 -12.59
C ASN A 98 6.84 -0.14 -11.45
N ILE A 99 5.76 0.52 -11.02
CA ILE A 99 4.90 0.06 -9.92
C ILE A 99 4.33 -1.36 -10.16
N LEU A 100 3.97 -1.71 -11.39
CA LEU A 100 3.37 -3.02 -11.69
C LEU A 100 4.28 -4.20 -11.33
N GLN A 101 5.58 -4.12 -11.64
CA GLN A 101 6.53 -5.19 -11.29
C GLN A 101 6.74 -5.27 -9.77
N ILE A 102 6.71 -4.13 -9.09
CA ILE A 102 6.86 -4.05 -7.63
C ILE A 102 5.62 -4.62 -6.93
N ILE A 103 4.42 -4.28 -7.39
CA ILE A 103 3.17 -4.87 -6.88
C ILE A 103 3.14 -6.38 -7.16
N ASP A 104 3.58 -6.82 -8.32
CA ASP A 104 3.57 -8.25 -8.61
C ASP A 104 4.50 -9.02 -7.66
N ARG A 105 5.65 -8.43 -7.32
CA ARG A 105 6.66 -9.03 -6.45
C ARG A 105 6.36 -8.93 -4.95
N TYR A 106 5.91 -7.77 -4.48
CA TYR A 106 5.74 -7.46 -3.04
C TYR A 106 4.28 -7.20 -2.63
N GLY A 107 3.34 -7.30 -3.56
CA GLY A 107 1.93 -7.01 -3.34
C GLY A 107 1.08 -8.26 -3.19
N ASP A 108 1.44 -9.21 -2.31
CA ASP A 108 0.47 -10.25 -1.92
C ASP A 108 -0.80 -9.60 -1.37
N VAL A 109 -0.61 -8.49 -0.64
CA VAL A 109 -1.64 -7.53 -0.26
C VAL A 109 -1.18 -6.14 -0.67
N VAL A 110 -2.08 -5.36 -1.26
CA VAL A 110 -1.86 -3.95 -1.56
C VAL A 110 -2.72 -3.08 -0.65
N ILE A 111 -2.10 -2.04 -0.07
CA ILE A 111 -2.74 -1.01 0.73
C ILE A 111 -2.61 0.30 -0.05
N SER A 112 -3.74 0.86 -0.48
CA SER A 112 -3.77 2.08 -1.28
C SER A 112 -4.66 3.11 -0.61
N HIS A 113 -4.20 4.37 -0.54
CA HIS A 113 -4.99 5.52 -0.08
C HIS A 113 -6.17 5.95 -0.99
N ALA A 114 -6.67 5.02 -1.79
CA ALA A 114 -7.63 5.23 -2.87
C ALA A 114 -7.17 6.07 -4.06
N GLY A 115 -5.85 6.16 -4.28
CA GLY A 115 -5.33 6.65 -5.55
C GLY A 115 -5.85 5.78 -6.70
N THR A 116 -6.55 6.41 -7.66
CA THR A 116 -7.21 5.72 -8.78
C THR A 116 -6.25 4.79 -9.52
N GLY A 117 -5.07 5.29 -9.90
CA GLY A 117 -4.07 4.52 -10.64
C GLY A 117 -3.63 3.26 -9.89
N SER A 118 -3.31 3.40 -8.61
CA SER A 118 -2.83 2.30 -7.77
C SER A 118 -3.91 1.25 -7.50
N ILE A 119 -5.17 1.67 -7.34
CA ILE A 119 -6.30 0.74 -7.28
C ILE A 119 -6.33 -0.07 -8.59
N LEU A 120 -6.35 0.62 -9.74
CA LEU A 120 -6.45 -0.04 -11.05
C LEU A 120 -5.30 -1.03 -11.29
N ASP A 121 -4.08 -0.67 -10.91
CA ASP A 121 -2.90 -1.52 -11.05
C ASP A 121 -2.99 -2.79 -10.18
N SER A 122 -3.46 -2.64 -8.93
CA SER A 122 -3.64 -3.78 -8.01
C SER A 122 -4.69 -4.75 -8.51
N LEU A 123 -5.77 -4.21 -9.07
CA LEU A 123 -6.88 -4.99 -9.60
C LEU A 123 -6.53 -5.70 -10.90
N ARG A 124 -5.75 -5.07 -11.78
CA ARG A 124 -5.21 -5.72 -12.99
C ARG A 124 -4.34 -6.93 -12.66
N LEU A 125 -3.64 -6.89 -11.53
CA LEU A 125 -2.76 -7.95 -11.07
C LEU A 125 -3.47 -8.99 -10.17
N ASN A 126 -4.80 -8.90 -10.03
CA ASN A 126 -5.62 -9.78 -9.19
C ASN A 126 -5.09 -9.92 -7.75
N LYS A 127 -4.52 -8.84 -7.20
CA LYS A 127 -4.01 -8.82 -5.82
C LYS A 127 -5.10 -8.41 -4.84
N LYS A 128 -4.99 -8.88 -3.59
CA LYS A 128 -5.90 -8.46 -2.51
C LYS A 128 -5.67 -6.98 -2.20
N LEU A 129 -6.73 -6.18 -2.11
CA LEU A 129 -6.63 -4.73 -1.99
C LEU A 129 -7.36 -4.20 -0.74
N ILE A 130 -6.62 -3.45 0.08
CA ILE A 130 -7.14 -2.62 1.17
C ILE A 130 -7.11 -1.17 0.70
N VAL A 131 -8.25 -0.51 0.79
CA VAL A 131 -8.41 0.90 0.44
C VAL A 131 -8.46 1.72 1.73
N VAL A 132 -7.50 2.62 1.89
CA VAL A 132 -7.46 3.54 3.03
C VAL A 132 -8.16 4.83 2.63
N VAL A 133 -9.26 5.13 3.31
CA VAL A 133 -10.09 6.31 3.07
C VAL A 133 -9.35 7.53 3.58
N ASN A 134 -8.95 8.42 2.68
CA ASN A 134 -8.43 9.72 3.08
C ASN A 134 -9.58 10.71 3.28
N HIS A 135 -10.01 10.92 4.51
CA HIS A 135 -11.09 11.87 4.84
C HIS A 135 -10.80 13.32 4.44
N THR A 136 -9.53 13.69 4.22
CA THR A 136 -9.15 15.06 3.84
C THR A 136 -9.21 15.33 2.33
N LEU A 137 -9.18 14.28 1.50
CA LEU A 137 -9.15 14.41 0.03
C LEU A 137 -10.22 13.62 -0.69
N MET A 138 -10.81 12.61 -0.07
CA MET A 138 -11.86 11.84 -0.71
C MET A 138 -13.09 12.71 -0.89
N ASP A 139 -13.33 13.10 -2.14
CA ASP A 139 -14.67 13.45 -2.56
C ASP A 139 -15.61 12.28 -2.25
N ASN A 140 -16.85 12.59 -1.87
CA ASN A 140 -17.88 11.59 -1.52
C ASN A 140 -18.01 10.46 -2.56
N HIS A 141 -17.65 10.73 -3.81
CA HIS A 141 -17.62 9.75 -4.89
C HIS A 141 -16.61 8.62 -4.67
N GLN A 142 -15.37 8.90 -4.24
CA GLN A 142 -14.37 7.85 -4.00
C GLN A 142 -14.79 6.92 -2.85
N LYS A 143 -15.42 7.49 -1.81
CA LYS A 143 -15.98 6.72 -0.70
C LYS A 143 -17.10 5.78 -1.16
N GLN A 144 -18.03 6.25 -1.99
CA GLN A 144 -19.10 5.40 -2.54
C GLN A 144 -18.56 4.25 -3.38
N ILE A 145 -17.48 4.47 -4.14
CA ILE A 145 -16.81 3.41 -4.88
C ILE A 145 -16.24 2.38 -3.90
N ALA A 146 -15.53 2.86 -2.86
CA ALA A 146 -14.94 1.99 -1.85
C ALA A 146 -16.03 1.12 -1.16
N GLU A 147 -17.16 1.72 -0.79
CA GLU A 147 -18.29 1.02 -0.18
C GLU A 147 -18.94 -0.01 -1.11
N LYS A 148 -19.13 0.32 -2.39
CA LYS A 148 -19.73 -0.63 -3.36
C LYS A 148 -18.88 -1.89 -3.51
N PHE A 149 -17.57 -1.75 -3.61
CA PHE A 149 -16.68 -2.90 -3.82
C PHE A 149 -16.38 -3.64 -2.53
N GLN A 150 -16.50 -2.97 -1.38
CA GLN A 150 -16.52 -3.64 -0.10
C GLN A 150 -17.75 -4.54 0.04
N ASN A 151 -18.92 -4.07 -0.40
CA ASN A 151 -20.13 -4.91 -0.43
C ASN A 151 -20.04 -6.08 -1.41
N LEU A 152 -19.25 -5.94 -2.47
CA LEU A 152 -18.96 -7.03 -3.41
C LEU A 152 -17.90 -8.01 -2.88
N GLY A 153 -17.30 -7.75 -1.71
CA GLY A 153 -16.27 -8.61 -1.13
C GLY A 153 -14.94 -8.57 -1.90
N HIS A 154 -14.66 -7.46 -2.58
CA HIS A 154 -13.45 -7.31 -3.40
C HIS A 154 -12.39 -6.40 -2.76
N ILE A 155 -12.80 -5.41 -1.97
CA ILE A 155 -11.90 -4.48 -1.29
C ILE A 155 -12.31 -4.29 0.17
N LEU A 156 -11.35 -3.96 1.02
CA LEU A 156 -11.62 -3.57 2.41
C LEU A 156 -11.34 -2.08 2.57
N ALA A 157 -12.35 -1.28 2.89
CA ALA A 157 -12.15 0.13 3.23
C ALA A 157 -11.81 0.29 4.72
N THR A 158 -10.81 1.10 5.04
CA THR A 158 -10.35 1.35 6.42
C THR A 158 -9.85 2.79 6.60
N ASN A 159 -9.80 3.29 7.83
CA ASN A 159 -9.20 4.58 8.14
C ASN A 159 -7.67 4.47 8.24
N PRO A 160 -6.93 5.59 8.11
CA PRO A 160 -5.47 5.62 8.24
C PRO A 160 -5.04 5.53 9.72
N THR A 161 -5.45 4.47 10.42
CA THR A 161 -5.02 4.18 11.79
C THR A 161 -4.40 2.78 11.85
N ALA A 162 -3.34 2.64 12.64
CA ALA A 162 -2.60 1.37 12.76
C ALA A 162 -3.49 0.21 13.22
N ILE A 163 -4.45 0.50 14.10
CA ILE A 163 -5.38 -0.48 14.66
C ILE A 163 -6.35 -0.97 13.58
N GLU A 164 -7.00 -0.06 12.85
CA GLU A 164 -7.95 -0.46 11.83
C GLU A 164 -7.27 -1.14 10.64
N LEU A 165 -6.09 -0.67 10.24
CA LEU A 165 -5.27 -1.35 9.23
C LEU A 165 -4.92 -2.78 9.67
N CYS A 166 -4.55 -2.97 10.95
CA CYS A 166 -4.28 -4.30 11.48
C CYS A 166 -5.53 -5.20 11.45
N ASP A 167 -6.70 -4.67 11.80
CA ASP A 167 -7.95 -5.42 11.73
C ASP A 167 -8.35 -5.74 10.29
N ALA A 168 -8.13 -4.82 9.34
CA ALA A 168 -8.31 -5.08 7.91
C ALA A 168 -7.39 -6.21 7.42
N MET A 169 -6.11 -6.22 7.83
CA MET A 169 -5.18 -7.30 7.50
C MET A 169 -5.63 -8.66 8.04
N LYS A 170 -6.18 -8.71 9.27
CA LYS A 170 -6.74 -9.95 9.84
C LYS A 170 -7.96 -10.43 9.05
N ARG A 171 -8.90 -9.53 8.75
CA ARG A 171 -10.11 -9.88 7.99
C ARG A 171 -9.76 -10.44 6.63
N LEU A 172 -8.79 -9.86 5.95
CA LEU A 172 -8.32 -10.26 4.63
C LEU A 172 -7.65 -11.65 4.59
N LYS A 173 -7.25 -12.17 5.75
CA LYS A 173 -6.73 -13.52 5.93
C LYS A 173 -7.83 -14.56 6.20
N HIS A 174 -8.94 -14.13 6.80
CA HIS A 174 -10.11 -14.97 7.09
C HIS A 174 -11.15 -14.96 5.97
N GLU A 175 -11.25 -13.86 5.25
CA GLU A 175 -12.10 -13.69 4.08
C GLU A 175 -11.25 -13.93 2.83
N ASP A 176 -11.59 -14.97 2.07
CA ASP A 176 -11.11 -15.14 0.70
C ASP A 176 -11.76 -14.05 -0.16
N LEU A 177 -11.17 -12.85 -0.14
CA LEU A 177 -11.54 -11.78 -1.06
C LEU A 177 -11.44 -12.35 -2.47
N ILE A 178 -12.57 -12.38 -3.16
CA ILE A 178 -12.65 -12.91 -4.51
C ILE A 178 -11.88 -11.94 -5.39
N PRO A 179 -10.78 -12.38 -6.05
CA PRO A 179 -10.07 -11.54 -6.99
C PRO A 179 -11.06 -11.06 -8.04
N LEU A 180 -11.08 -9.77 -8.32
CA LEU A 180 -12.01 -9.22 -9.31
C LEU A 180 -11.80 -9.94 -10.64
N SER A 181 -12.88 -10.51 -11.17
CA SER A 181 -12.85 -11.10 -12.51
C SER A 181 -12.50 -10.01 -13.52
N SER A 182 -11.87 -10.40 -14.63
CA SER A 182 -11.48 -9.47 -15.70
C SER A 182 -12.64 -8.64 -16.24
N GLU A 183 -13.86 -9.17 -16.18
CA GLU A 183 -15.08 -8.49 -16.63
C GLU A 183 -15.50 -7.39 -15.64
N THR A 184 -15.56 -7.70 -14.34
CA THR A 184 -15.88 -6.72 -13.29
C THR A 184 -14.83 -5.62 -13.19
N ASN A 185 -13.57 -5.96 -13.47
CA ASN A 185 -12.49 -4.99 -13.56
C ASN A 185 -12.77 -3.91 -14.62
N THR A 186 -13.31 -4.27 -15.78
CA THR A 186 -13.51 -3.30 -16.87
C THR A 186 -14.57 -2.26 -16.53
N GLU A 187 -15.73 -2.69 -16.00
CA GLU A 187 -16.79 -1.77 -15.57
C GLU A 187 -16.32 -0.89 -14.40
N PHE A 188 -15.58 -1.47 -13.45
CA PHE A 188 -14.98 -0.71 -12.35
C PHE A 188 -13.97 0.31 -12.83
N MET A 189 -13.08 -0.09 -13.76
CA MET A 189 -12.09 0.78 -14.35
C MET A 189 -12.76 1.97 -15.07
N GLU A 190 -13.85 1.72 -15.79
CA GLU A 190 -14.61 2.80 -16.43
C GLU A 190 -15.25 3.74 -15.42
N ARG A 191 -15.86 3.22 -14.35
CA ARG A 191 -16.46 4.06 -13.29
C ARG A 191 -15.43 4.84 -12.48
N LEU A 192 -14.27 4.25 -12.17
CA LEU A 192 -13.17 4.96 -11.51
C LEU A 192 -12.59 6.04 -12.42
N LYS A 193 -12.40 5.75 -13.71
CA LYS A 193 -11.97 6.76 -14.68
C LYS A 193 -12.98 7.89 -14.78
N SER A 194 -14.27 7.59 -14.88
CA SER A 194 -15.28 8.64 -14.99
C SER A 194 -15.27 9.57 -13.78
N ILE A 195 -15.00 9.05 -12.59
CA ILE A 195 -14.97 9.82 -11.33
C ILE A 195 -13.63 10.55 -11.12
N ALA A 196 -12.51 10.01 -11.58
CA ALA A 196 -11.21 10.67 -11.44
C ALA A 196 -10.99 11.80 -12.46
N TYR A 197 -11.78 11.83 -13.54
CA TYR A 197 -11.70 12.85 -14.60
C TYR A 197 -12.97 13.74 -14.68
N SER A 198 -13.90 13.61 -13.75
CA SER A 198 -15.07 14.50 -13.58
C SER A 198 -14.76 15.59 -12.57
#